data_AF-A0A2G9T8R6-F1
#
_entry.id   AF-A0A2G9T8R6-F1
#
_cell.length_a   1.000
_cell.length_b   1.000
_cell.length_c   1.000
_cell.angle_alpha   90.00
_cell.angle_beta   90.00
_cell.angle_gamma   90.00
#
_symmetry.space_group_name_H-M   'P 1'
#
loop_
_entity.id
_entity.type
_entity.pdbx_description
1 polymer ?
#
loop_
_entity_poly.entity_id
_entity_poly.type
_entity_poly.pdbx_seq_one_letter_code
_entity_poly.pdbx_strand_id
1 'polypeptide(L)' 'CEDANNEGARLRLGPELEIPGYGCADHHFELDTELHSWEILKKIVDKSRDLDESIGFEQA' A
#
# COMPACT_ATOMS: atom_id res chain seq x y z
N CYS A 1 -6.67 0.22 -2.57
CA CYS A 1 -6.58 1.70 -2.66
C CYS A 1 -7.46 2.27 -3.76
N GLU A 2 -7.65 1.55 -4.86
CA GLU A 2 -8.51 1.98 -5.98
C GLU A 2 -9.95 2.27 -5.54
N ASP A 3 -10.59 1.39 -4.78
CA ASP A 3 -11.96 1.64 -4.27
C ASP A 3 -12.06 2.91 -3.44
N ALA A 4 -11.15 3.09 -2.47
CA ALA A 4 -11.09 4.30 -1.65
C ALA A 4 -10.86 5.57 -2.51
N ASN A 5 -10.01 5.49 -3.53
CA ASN A 5 -9.80 6.58 -4.47
C ASN A 5 -11.05 6.88 -5.31
N ASN A 6 -11.73 5.84 -5.80
CA ASN A 6 -12.97 5.94 -6.57
C ASN A 6 -14.12 6.54 -5.74
N GLU A 7 -14.12 6.32 -4.42
CA GLU A 7 -15.03 6.95 -3.47
C GLU A 7 -14.62 8.38 -3.08
N GLY A 8 -13.50 8.89 -3.61
CA GLY A 8 -12.99 10.24 -3.32
C GLY A 8 -12.27 10.38 -1.98
N ALA A 9 -11.89 9.28 -1.33
CA ALA A 9 -11.15 9.33 -0.06
C ALA A 9 -9.74 9.90 -0.27
N ARG A 10 -9.37 10.89 0.55
CA ARG A 10 -8.02 11.47 0.56
C ARG A 10 -7.02 10.69 1.40
N LEU A 11 -7.49 9.72 2.18
CA LEU A 11 -6.67 8.89 3.05
C LEU A 11 -7.25 7.47 3.09
N ARG A 12 -6.39 6.49 2.88
CA ARG A 12 -6.69 5.07 3.12
C ARG A 12 -5.76 4.57 4.22
N LEU A 13 -6.33 3.95 5.25
CA LEU A 13 -5.59 3.29 6.31
C LEU A 13 -5.71 1.77 6.16
N GLY A 14 -4.59 1.09 6.43
CA GLY A 14 -4.50 -0.36 6.47
C GLY A 14 -4.38 -0.88 7.90
N PRO A 15 -4.62 -2.19 8.14
CA PRO A 15 -4.33 -2.82 9.41
C PRO A 15 -2.82 -2.93 9.68
N GLU A 16 -2.46 -3.28 10.91
CA GLU A 16 -1.07 -3.50 11.30
C GLU A 16 -0.42 -4.62 10.49
N LEU A 17 0.83 -4.39 10.06
CA LEU A 17 1.63 -5.34 9.28
C LEU A 17 0.88 -5.90 8.06
N GLU A 18 0.09 -5.08 7.36
CA GLU A 18 -0.75 -5.55 6.24
C GLU A 18 0.04 -6.14 5.05
N ILE A 19 1.32 -5.78 4.89
CA ILE A 19 2.17 -6.27 3.80
C ILE A 19 2.66 -7.70 4.07
N PRO A 20 3.46 -7.97 5.12
CA PRO A 20 3.86 -9.35 5.43
C PRO A 20 2.70 -10.16 6.03
N GLY A 21 1.81 -9.51 6.77
CA GLY A 21 0.81 -10.13 7.64
C GLY A 21 1.26 -10.10 9.10
N TYR A 22 0.35 -9.74 10.00
CA TYR A 22 0.62 -9.72 11.45
C TYR A 22 0.94 -11.13 12.02
N GLY A 23 0.33 -12.16 11.44
CA GLY A 23 0.44 -13.55 11.93
C GLY A 23 1.61 -14.36 11.39
N CYS A 24 2.66 -13.72 10.84
CA CYS A 24 3.79 -14.43 10.23
C CYS A 24 4.68 -15.18 11.23
N ALA A 25 4.60 -14.87 12.52
CA ALA A 25 5.35 -15.56 13.57
C ALA A 25 6.85 -15.69 13.21
N ASP A 26 7.39 -16.91 13.17
CA ASP A 26 8.82 -17.13 12.92
C ASP A 26 9.25 -16.78 11.49
N HIS A 27 8.31 -16.63 10.53
CA HIS A 27 8.63 -16.15 9.18
C HIS A 27 9.19 -14.72 9.17
N HIS A 28 9.00 -13.94 10.24
CA HIS A 28 9.65 -12.63 10.38
C HIS A 28 11.17 -12.72 10.51
N PHE A 29 11.73 -13.89 10.84
CA PHE A 29 13.18 -14.12 10.87
C PHE A 29 13.74 -14.57 9.51
N GLU A 30 12.88 -14.81 8.52
CA GLU A 30 13.29 -15.15 7.16
C GLU A 30 13.56 -13.86 6.38
N LEU A 31 14.76 -13.75 5.79
CA LEU A 31 15.16 -12.59 4.99
C LEU A 31 14.19 -12.33 3.83
N ASP A 32 13.61 -13.40 3.27
CA ASP A 32 12.65 -13.33 2.18
C ASP A 32 11.38 -12.55 2.57
N THR A 33 10.90 -12.67 3.81
CA THR A 33 9.74 -11.93 4.30
C THR A 33 10.00 -10.43 4.33
N GLU A 34 11.18 -10.02 4.79
CA GLU A 34 11.57 -8.60 4.79
C GLU A 34 11.76 -8.09 3.36
N LEU A 35 12.55 -8.81 2.56
CA LEU A 35 12.86 -8.41 1.18
C LEU A 35 11.58 -8.26 0.35
N HIS A 36 10.70 -9.25 0.41
CA HIS A 36 9.46 -9.22 -0.34
C HIS A 36 8.51 -8.12 0.16
N SER A 37 8.51 -7.83 1.46
CA SER A 37 7.73 -6.71 2.01
C SER A 37 8.16 -5.38 1.40
N TRP A 38 9.47 -5.16 1.19
CA TRP A 38 9.99 -3.98 0.52
C TRP A 38 9.60 -3.90 -0.96
N GLU A 39 9.64 -5.03 -1.67
CA GLU A 39 9.21 -5.10 -3.07
C GLU A 39 7.72 -4.74 -3.24
N ILE A 40 6.87 -5.24 -2.35
CA ILE A 40 5.44 -4.93 -2.36
C ILE A 40 5.19 -3.48 -1.97
N LEU A 41 5.90 -2.95 -0.96
CA LEU A 41 5.81 -1.53 -0.61
C LEU A 41 6.12 -0.64 -1.81
N LYS A 42 7.18 -0.94 -2.56
CA LYS A 42 7.52 -0.21 -3.79
C LYS A 42 6.36 -0.21 -4.78
N LYS A 43 5.76 -1.38 -5.06
CA LYS A 43 4.60 -1.49 -5.96
C LYS A 43 3.41 -0.67 -5.49
N ILE A 44 3.13 -0.66 -4.18
CA ILE A 44 2.04 0.14 -3.60
C ILE A 44 2.30 1.63 -3.78
N VAL A 45 3.53 2.10 -3.52
CA VAL A 45 3.92 3.51 -3.68
C VAL A 45 3.83 3.93 -5.15
N ASP A 46 4.38 3.14 -6.07
CA ASP A 46 4.33 3.43 -7.51
C ASP A 46 2.87 3.52 -7.98
N LYS A 47 2.03 2.53 -7.62
CA LYS A 47 0.61 2.53 -7.97
C LYS A 47 -0.17 3.70 -7.34
N SER A 48 0.22 4.14 -6.14
CA SER A 48 -0.42 5.28 -5.46
C SER A 48 -0.13 6.60 -6.18
N ARG A 49 1.04 6.74 -6.80
CA ARG A 49 1.38 7.91 -7.64
C ARG A 49 0.56 7.93 -8.93
N ASP A 50 0.39 6.77 -9.57
CA ASP A 50 -0.44 6.65 -10.78
C ASP A 50 -1.91 7.05 -10.51
N LEU A 51 -2.42 6.72 -9.31
CA LEU A 51 -3.77 7.10 -8.90
C LEU A 51 -3.92 8.61 -8.67
N ASP A 52 -2.90 9.28 -8.13
CA ASP A 52 -2.88 10.74 -7.94
C ASP A 52 -2.91 11.51 -9.26
N GLU A 53 -2.25 11.01 -10.31
CA GLU A 53 -2.29 11.63 -11.64
C GLU A 53 -3.67 11.52 -12.31
N SER A 54 -4.49 10.52 -11.93
CA SER A 54 -5.83 10.31 -12.48
C SER A 54 -6.90 11.23 -11.89
N ILE A 55 -6.68 11.71 -10.66
CA ILE A 55 -7.51 12.73 -9.99
C ILE A 55 -6.99 14.10 -10.38
N GLY A 56 -7.18 14.51 -11.64
CA GLY A 56 -6.86 15.85 -12.10
C GLY A 56 -7.31 16.89 -11.07
N PHE A 57 -6.38 17.74 -10.62
CA PHE A 57 -6.63 18.83 -9.67
C PHE A 57 -7.65 19.82 -10.27
N GLU A 58 -8.93 19.48 -10.21
CA GLU A 58 -10.02 20.38 -10.47
C GLU A 58 -10.90 20.42 -9.22
N GLN A 59 -10.93 21.62 -8.63
CA GLN A 59 -11.66 22.07 -7.44
C GLN A 59 -11.04 21.75 -6.07
N ALA A 60 -10.10 22.63 -5.70
CA ALA A 60 -10.21 23.35 -4.43
C ALA A 60 -10.90 24.71 -4.70
#